data_AF-A0A355EML9-F1
#
_entry.id   AF-A0A355EML9-F1
#
_cell.length_a   1.000
_cell.length_b   1.000
_cell.length_c   1.000
_cell.angle_alpha   90.00
_cell.angle_beta   90.00
_cell.angle_gamma   90.00
#
_symmetry.space_group_name_H-M   'P 1'
#
loop_
_entity.id
_entity.type
_entity.pdbx_description
1 polymer ?
#
loop_
_entity_poly.entity_id
_entity_poly.type
_entity_poly.pdbx_seq_one_letter_code
_entity_poly.pdbx_strand_id
1 'polypeptide(L)'
;MNIPRIFFKNLVMSIFIAAIVFGVTCPGYPFGVRPTGTKSGDVQLDIPFLLKGWYPSASRITITMFTTPAHERVTNIIYGCDDENTDCRNCDGKYAPMPVIFGNQWNDNPGFELASTNTAFCKKYIGKTIRAPYHTACWYILFRDGEKRAAKGEYFDAKSGNVLLYRVHFGDMQFLHSMGSRDGEPASVTKANIMMWAEFTYKLATEQMPRDVIPEQSDIKGMKEIFAGQGRTAQQIFLRNDGTYHRDFPNVALGSLLHMIQDSFTLSHTERGEPSGGKCPGTDHYSPGKIRTFHSYAHQDKDKHKEADLQHAVDINVTSVPPTAVDVGRALRTYVDSRAPWENVKHYLDCVFDLEDPAAGAGPGKDFQPD
;
A
#
# COMPACT_ATOMS: atom_id res chain seq x y z
N MET A 1 -50.56 -16.41 -55.52
CA MET A 1 -49.67 -15.56 -56.34
C MET A 1 -49.00 -14.59 -55.38
N ASN A 2 -47.66 -14.64 -55.26
CA ASN A 2 -46.76 -13.92 -54.32
C ASN A 2 -47.02 -14.21 -52.81
N ILE A 3 -46.10 -14.66 -51.95
CA ILE A 3 -44.64 -14.47 -51.80
C ILE A 3 -44.04 -15.71 -51.05
N PRO A 4 -42.83 -16.21 -51.39
CA PRO A 4 -42.07 -17.15 -50.56
C PRO A 4 -40.85 -16.49 -49.89
N ARG A 5 -40.53 -16.91 -48.65
CA ARG A 5 -39.15 -17.17 -48.16
C ARG A 5 -39.18 -17.54 -46.67
N ILE A 6 -39.34 -18.82 -46.40
CA ILE A 6 -38.90 -19.46 -45.15
C ILE A 6 -37.46 -19.89 -45.40
N PHE A 7 -36.50 -19.28 -44.71
CA PHE A 7 -35.13 -19.80 -44.63
C PHE A 7 -35.00 -20.56 -43.30
N PHE A 8 -35.21 -21.87 -43.37
CA PHE A 8 -34.72 -22.83 -42.40
C PHE A 8 -33.40 -23.37 -42.95
N LYS A 9 -32.28 -23.13 -42.26
CA LYS A 9 -31.07 -23.94 -42.40
C LYS A 9 -30.57 -24.35 -41.03
N ASN A 10 -30.61 -25.67 -40.83
CA ASN A 10 -29.90 -26.46 -39.85
C ASN A 10 -28.41 -26.05 -39.78
N LEU A 11 -27.78 -26.14 -38.61
CA LEU A 11 -26.90 -27.27 -38.28
C LEU A 11 -26.26 -27.06 -36.90
N VAL A 12 -26.35 -28.12 -36.11
CA VAL A 12 -25.68 -28.38 -34.83
C VAL A 12 -24.15 -28.25 -34.97
N MET A 13 -23.50 -27.50 -34.08
CA MET A 13 -22.22 -27.93 -33.51
C MET A 13 -21.92 -27.24 -32.19
N SER A 14 -21.85 -28.05 -31.15
CA SER A 14 -21.27 -27.78 -29.85
C SER A 14 -19.85 -27.23 -29.99
N ILE A 15 -19.50 -26.24 -29.16
CA ILE A 15 -18.27 -26.11 -28.35
C ILE A 15 -18.45 -24.81 -27.55
N PHE A 16 -18.88 -24.93 -26.30
CA PHE A 16 -18.67 -23.87 -25.31
C PHE A 16 -17.30 -24.14 -24.68
N ILE A 17 -16.28 -23.39 -25.10
CA ILE A 17 -15.06 -23.26 -24.31
C ILE A 17 -15.42 -22.31 -23.16
N ALA A 18 -15.82 -22.89 -22.03
CA ALA A 18 -15.72 -22.20 -20.76
C ALA A 18 -14.22 -22.08 -20.46
N ALA A 19 -13.63 -20.94 -20.80
CA ALA A 19 -12.33 -20.56 -20.27
C ALA A 19 -12.53 -20.29 -18.77
N ILE A 20 -12.40 -21.36 -17.98
CA ILE A 20 -12.16 -21.23 -16.55
C ILE A 20 -10.77 -20.63 -16.43
N VAL A 21 -10.71 -19.31 -16.27
CA VAL A 21 -9.52 -18.64 -15.74
C VAL A 21 -9.40 -19.13 -14.30
N PHE A 22 -8.66 -20.23 -14.12
CA PHE A 22 -8.06 -20.56 -12.84
C PHE A 22 -7.03 -19.46 -12.55
N GLY A 23 -7.51 -18.33 -12.04
CA GLY A 23 -6.67 -17.48 -11.22
C GLY A 23 -6.26 -18.34 -10.03
N VAL A 24 -5.01 -18.80 -10.05
CA VAL A 24 -4.41 -19.51 -8.91
C VAL A 24 -4.37 -18.48 -7.79
N THR A 25 -5.40 -18.50 -6.97
CA THR A 25 -5.44 -17.82 -5.69
C THR A 25 -4.27 -18.35 -4.88
N CYS A 26 -3.53 -17.44 -4.25
CA CYS A 26 -2.60 -17.76 -3.17
C CYS A 26 -3.22 -18.88 -2.32
N PRO A 27 -2.62 -20.08 -2.22
CA PRO A 27 -3.23 -21.20 -1.50
C PRO A 27 -3.62 -20.70 -0.11
N GLY A 28 -4.90 -20.84 0.23
CA GLY A 28 -5.62 -20.11 1.28
C GLY A 28 -5.12 -20.31 2.71
N TYR A 29 -3.91 -19.86 2.99
CA TYR A 29 -3.51 -19.30 4.28
C TYR A 29 -3.39 -17.81 4.05
N PRO A 30 -4.38 -17.00 4.45
CA PRO A 30 -4.43 -15.61 4.03
C PRO A 30 -3.20 -14.80 4.46
N PHE A 31 -2.40 -15.26 5.44
CA PHE A 31 -1.15 -14.58 5.81
C PHE A 31 -0.15 -15.63 6.31
N GLY A 32 1.06 -15.67 5.74
CA GLY A 32 2.19 -16.45 6.24
C GLY A 32 2.77 -15.95 7.57
N VAL A 33 2.04 -15.11 8.30
CA VAL A 33 2.35 -14.77 9.70
C VAL A 33 1.80 -15.92 10.55
N ARG A 34 2.67 -16.79 11.06
CA ARG A 34 2.24 -17.80 12.05
C ARG A 34 1.73 -17.06 13.29
N PRO A 35 0.43 -17.16 13.64
CA PRO A 35 -0.08 -16.53 14.84
C PRO A 35 0.44 -17.32 16.05
N THR A 36 1.42 -16.80 16.77
CA THR A 36 1.68 -17.25 18.14
C THR A 36 0.92 -16.33 19.08
N GLY A 37 -0.31 -16.73 19.42
CA GLY A 37 -1.07 -16.16 20.52
C GLY A 37 -2.34 -15.40 20.12
N THR A 38 -3.38 -16.13 19.74
CA THR A 38 -4.73 -16.08 20.34
C THR A 38 -5.65 -16.99 19.54
N LYS A 39 -6.38 -17.85 20.24
CA LYS A 39 -7.35 -18.78 19.65
C LYS A 39 -8.61 -18.01 19.22
N SER A 40 -8.65 -17.54 17.97
CA SER A 40 -9.90 -17.33 17.21
C SER A 40 -9.52 -17.24 15.72
N GLY A 41 -9.84 -18.19 14.85
CA GLY A 41 -11.17 -18.76 14.63
C GLY A 41 -11.95 -17.99 13.55
N ASP A 42 -11.64 -16.70 13.34
CA ASP A 42 -12.44 -15.82 12.48
C ASP A 42 -11.86 -15.70 11.05
N VAL A 43 -11.36 -16.79 10.49
CA VAL A 43 -11.15 -16.87 9.01
C VAL A 43 -12.49 -17.12 8.29
N GLN A 44 -13.56 -17.40 9.04
CA GLN A 44 -14.90 -17.53 8.50
C GLN A 44 -15.82 -16.46 9.11
N LEU A 45 -16.26 -15.53 8.26
CA LEU A 45 -17.11 -14.42 8.66
C LEU A 45 -18.52 -14.91 8.94
N ASP A 46 -18.84 -15.12 10.23
CA ASP A 46 -20.19 -15.39 10.67
C ASP A 46 -20.94 -14.06 10.87
N ILE A 47 -21.90 -13.79 9.98
CA ILE A 47 -22.61 -12.49 9.90
C ILE A 47 -24.14 -12.69 9.91
N PRO A 48 -24.88 -11.86 10.67
CA PRO A 48 -26.34 -11.86 10.70
C PRO A 48 -26.98 -11.80 9.31
N PHE A 49 -28.05 -12.57 9.13
CA PHE A 49 -28.77 -12.80 7.86
C PHE A 49 -29.11 -11.54 7.04
N LEU A 50 -29.42 -10.42 7.70
CA LEU A 50 -29.77 -9.16 7.03
C LEU A 50 -28.61 -8.51 6.27
N LEU A 51 -27.36 -8.81 6.63
CA LEU A 51 -26.17 -8.30 5.94
C LEU A 51 -25.67 -9.26 4.85
N LYS A 52 -26.18 -10.51 4.76
CA LYS A 52 -25.75 -11.51 3.77
C LYS A 52 -25.98 -11.09 2.32
N GLY A 53 -26.95 -10.21 2.03
CA GLY A 53 -27.21 -9.74 0.66
C GLY A 53 -26.11 -8.83 0.08
N TRP A 54 -25.32 -8.17 0.93
CA TRP A 54 -24.24 -7.24 0.54
C TRP A 54 -22.84 -7.87 0.68
N TYR A 55 -22.79 -9.09 1.23
CA TYR A 55 -21.60 -9.65 1.85
C TYR A 55 -20.68 -10.50 0.96
N PRO A 56 -21.16 -11.26 -0.05
CA PRO A 56 -20.27 -11.91 -1.03
C PRO A 56 -19.36 -10.89 -1.72
N SER A 57 -19.81 -9.64 -1.81
CA SER A 57 -19.04 -8.52 -2.35
C SER A 57 -18.07 -7.95 -1.34
N ALA A 58 -18.43 -7.73 -0.07
CA ALA A 58 -17.54 -7.11 0.91
C ALA A 58 -16.32 -7.98 1.29
N SER A 59 -16.49 -9.29 1.44
CA SER A 59 -15.35 -10.21 1.64
C SER A 59 -14.50 -10.29 0.39
N ARG A 60 -15.09 -10.41 -0.81
CA ARG A 60 -14.35 -10.42 -2.08
C ARG A 60 -13.69 -9.08 -2.40
N ILE A 61 -14.27 -7.94 -2.03
CA ILE A 61 -13.71 -6.60 -2.25
C ILE A 61 -12.55 -6.33 -1.30
N THR A 62 -12.68 -6.67 -0.01
CA THR A 62 -11.56 -6.54 0.95
C THR A 62 -10.45 -7.54 0.63
N ILE A 63 -10.82 -8.73 0.13
CA ILE A 63 -9.86 -9.68 -0.44
C ILE A 63 -9.22 -9.04 -1.67
N THR A 64 -9.93 -8.65 -2.73
CA THR A 64 -9.27 -8.13 -3.95
C THR A 64 -8.46 -6.84 -3.71
N MET A 65 -8.91 -5.89 -2.88
CA MET A 65 -8.18 -4.66 -2.55
C MET A 65 -6.89 -4.89 -1.74
N PHE A 66 -6.77 -5.99 -0.97
CA PHE A 66 -5.60 -6.25 -0.09
C PHE A 66 -5.01 -7.66 -0.21
N THR A 67 -5.41 -8.44 -1.22
CA THR A 67 -4.92 -9.81 -1.48
C THR A 67 -4.46 -10.00 -2.91
N THR A 68 -4.50 -8.96 -3.76
CA THR A 68 -3.66 -8.98 -4.95
C THR A 68 -2.26 -8.59 -4.49
N PRO A 69 -1.28 -9.50 -4.55
CA PRO A 69 0.02 -9.30 -3.92
C PRO A 69 0.93 -8.42 -4.80
N ALA A 70 0.50 -7.20 -5.13
CA ALA A 70 1.18 -6.32 -6.09
C ALA A 70 2.52 -5.87 -5.50
N HIS A 71 2.46 -5.31 -4.31
CA HIS A 71 3.63 -4.87 -3.54
C HIS A 71 4.53 -6.04 -3.15
N GLU A 72 3.96 -7.17 -2.77
CA GLU A 72 4.72 -8.35 -2.40
C GLU A 72 5.43 -8.98 -3.60
N ARG A 73 4.79 -8.97 -4.78
CA ARG A 73 5.44 -9.41 -6.02
C ARG A 73 6.65 -8.54 -6.34
N VAL A 74 6.48 -7.22 -6.36
CA VAL A 74 7.60 -6.29 -6.59
C VAL A 74 8.71 -6.50 -5.55
N THR A 75 8.33 -6.69 -4.29
CA THR A 75 9.26 -7.00 -3.20
C THR A 75 10.00 -8.31 -3.45
N ASN A 76 9.33 -9.40 -3.84
CA ASN A 76 10.01 -10.65 -4.16
C ASN A 76 10.99 -10.50 -5.35
N ILE A 77 10.66 -9.71 -6.37
CA ILE A 77 11.54 -9.42 -7.51
C ILE A 77 12.78 -8.61 -7.08
N ILE A 78 12.61 -7.66 -6.15
CA ILE A 78 13.73 -6.95 -5.50
C ILE A 78 14.63 -7.96 -4.75
N TYR A 79 14.03 -9.02 -4.21
CA TYR A 79 14.75 -10.11 -3.52
C TYR A 79 15.32 -11.19 -4.44
N GLY A 80 15.24 -11.02 -5.76
CA GLY A 80 15.84 -11.92 -6.74
C GLY A 80 14.90 -12.99 -7.27
N CYS A 81 13.59 -12.84 -7.06
CA CYS A 81 12.61 -13.63 -7.79
C CYS A 81 12.63 -13.27 -9.27
N ASP A 82 12.72 -14.28 -10.12
CA ASP A 82 12.64 -14.16 -11.57
C ASP A 82 11.18 -14.31 -12.01
N ASP A 83 10.56 -13.19 -12.33
CA ASP A 83 9.13 -13.07 -12.61
C ASP A 83 8.74 -13.62 -14.00
N GLU A 84 9.72 -13.82 -14.88
CA GLU A 84 9.50 -14.46 -16.18
C GLU A 84 9.36 -15.97 -16.04
N ASN A 85 10.09 -16.56 -15.07
CA ASN A 85 10.24 -18.01 -14.93
C ASN A 85 9.61 -18.59 -13.66
N THR A 86 9.24 -17.74 -12.69
CA THR A 86 8.68 -18.18 -11.40
C THR A 86 7.53 -17.30 -10.94
N ASP A 87 6.61 -17.87 -10.15
CA ASP A 87 5.51 -17.10 -9.58
C ASP A 87 5.99 -16.23 -8.40
N CYS A 88 6.34 -14.97 -8.68
CA CYS A 88 6.80 -14.01 -7.68
C CYS A 88 5.69 -13.45 -6.79
N ARG A 89 4.42 -13.80 -7.05
CA ARG A 89 3.27 -13.38 -6.23
C ARG A 89 3.16 -14.15 -4.92
N ASN A 90 3.94 -15.22 -4.76
CA ASN A 90 3.89 -16.05 -3.58
C ASN A 90 4.55 -15.38 -2.37
N CYS A 91 3.79 -15.27 -1.26
CA CYS A 91 4.22 -14.62 -0.02
C CYS A 91 4.66 -15.64 1.05
N ASP A 92 5.29 -16.75 0.66
CA ASP A 92 5.71 -17.83 1.54
C ASP A 92 7.08 -17.61 2.20
N GLY A 93 7.73 -16.49 1.88
CA GLY A 93 9.06 -16.15 2.38
C GLY A 93 10.20 -16.81 1.60
N LYS A 94 9.93 -17.41 0.43
CA LYS A 94 10.97 -18.03 -0.41
C LYS A 94 12.03 -17.03 -0.89
N TYR A 95 11.63 -15.81 -1.21
CA TYR A 95 12.52 -14.76 -1.71
C TYR A 95 12.68 -13.63 -0.70
N ALA A 96 11.65 -12.78 -0.53
CA ALA A 96 11.67 -11.75 0.49
C ALA A 96 11.35 -12.34 1.87
N PRO A 97 12.12 -12.01 2.93
CA PRO A 97 11.80 -12.47 4.28
C PRO A 97 10.40 -12.03 4.71
N MET A 98 9.68 -12.92 5.42
CA MET A 98 8.32 -12.63 5.90
C MET A 98 8.16 -11.32 6.70
N PRO A 99 9.12 -10.88 7.53
CA PRO A 99 9.02 -9.59 8.20
C PRO A 99 9.03 -8.40 7.23
N VAL A 100 9.75 -8.51 6.09
CA VAL A 100 9.75 -7.49 5.02
C VAL A 100 8.39 -7.44 4.35
N ILE A 101 7.83 -8.61 4.00
CA ILE A 101 6.47 -8.70 3.43
C ILE A 101 5.43 -8.12 4.40
N PHE A 102 5.53 -8.43 5.69
CA PHE A 102 4.63 -7.88 6.71
C PHE A 102 4.72 -6.35 6.81
N GLY A 103 5.93 -5.81 6.74
CA GLY A 103 6.19 -4.37 6.75
C GLY A 103 5.68 -3.67 5.50
N ASN A 104 5.84 -4.32 4.34
CA ASN A 104 5.33 -3.85 3.06
C ASN A 104 3.81 -3.72 3.11
N GLN A 105 3.11 -4.75 3.57
CA GLN A 105 1.65 -4.70 3.79
C GLN A 105 1.17 -3.70 4.85
N TRP A 106 2.06 -3.16 5.69
CA TRP A 106 1.64 -2.35 6.83
C TRP A 106 1.05 -1.01 6.39
N ASN A 107 1.54 -0.40 5.32
CA ASN A 107 1.03 0.90 4.84
C ASN A 107 -0.45 0.73 4.41
N ASP A 108 -0.77 -0.31 3.65
CA ASP A 108 -2.14 -0.62 3.24
C ASP A 108 -3.05 -1.06 4.38
N ASN A 109 -2.50 -1.86 5.30
CA ASN A 109 -3.27 -2.55 6.31
C ASN A 109 -2.60 -2.41 7.68
N PRO A 110 -2.54 -1.19 8.22
CA PRO A 110 -1.91 -0.95 9.51
C PRO A 110 -2.81 -1.53 10.61
N GLY A 111 -2.21 -2.17 11.61
CA GLY A 111 -2.96 -2.57 12.80
C GLY A 111 -3.43 -1.35 13.59
N PHE A 112 -4.68 -1.33 14.06
CA PHE A 112 -5.19 -0.27 14.93
C PHE A 112 -6.18 -0.80 15.97
N GLU A 113 -6.48 0.00 16.99
CA GLU A 113 -7.43 -0.35 18.04
C GLU A 113 -8.50 0.73 18.15
N LEU A 114 -9.70 0.33 18.53
CA LEU A 114 -10.80 1.24 18.84
C LEU A 114 -10.86 1.46 20.36
N ALA A 115 -10.73 2.72 20.80
CA ALA A 115 -11.11 3.11 22.15
C ALA A 115 -12.64 3.27 22.27
N SER A 116 -13.28 3.74 21.21
CA SER A 116 -14.73 3.87 21.08
C SER A 116 -15.12 3.80 19.60
N THR A 117 -16.41 3.60 19.31
CA THR A 117 -16.93 3.64 17.94
C THR A 117 -18.44 3.86 17.93
N ASN A 118 -18.91 4.66 16.97
CA ASN A 118 -20.33 4.82 16.66
C ASN A 118 -20.88 3.66 15.80
N THR A 119 -19.99 2.86 15.21
CA THR A 119 -20.33 1.72 14.38
C THR A 119 -20.75 0.55 15.26
N ALA A 120 -22.07 0.29 15.37
CA ALA A 120 -22.63 -0.76 16.22
C ALA A 120 -21.96 -2.14 16.02
N PHE A 121 -21.67 -2.50 14.76
CA PHE A 121 -20.98 -3.76 14.42
C PHE A 121 -19.56 -3.84 15.02
N CYS A 122 -18.84 -2.72 15.07
CA CYS A 122 -17.45 -2.67 15.53
C CYS A 122 -17.31 -2.62 17.06
N LYS A 123 -18.38 -2.36 17.82
CA LYS A 123 -18.33 -2.26 19.29
C LYS A 123 -17.73 -3.49 19.97
N LYS A 124 -17.97 -4.69 19.41
CA LYS A 124 -17.41 -5.96 19.94
C LYS A 124 -15.89 -6.13 19.74
N TYR A 125 -15.25 -5.22 19.01
CA TYR A 125 -13.80 -5.21 18.75
C TYR A 125 -13.08 -4.05 19.46
N ILE A 126 -13.77 -3.30 20.34
CA ILE A 126 -13.12 -2.31 21.20
C ILE A 126 -12.02 -2.99 22.02
N GLY A 127 -10.85 -2.37 22.09
CA GLY A 127 -9.66 -2.92 22.75
C GLY A 127 -8.99 -4.10 22.05
N LYS A 128 -9.41 -4.46 20.83
CA LYS A 128 -8.75 -5.48 20.00
C LYS A 128 -8.01 -4.82 18.84
N THR A 129 -6.88 -5.41 18.44
CA THR A 129 -6.19 -5.01 17.21
C THR A 129 -7.00 -5.46 15.99
N ILE A 130 -7.42 -4.50 15.17
CA ILE A 130 -8.12 -4.67 13.90
C ILE A 130 -7.12 -4.52 12.77
N ARG A 131 -7.04 -5.52 11.89
CA ARG A 131 -6.15 -5.59 10.72
C ARG A 131 -6.55 -6.79 9.87
N ALA A 132 -6.70 -6.70 8.55
CA ALA A 132 -6.97 -7.91 7.75
C ALA A 132 -5.85 -8.96 7.94
N PRO A 133 -6.18 -10.25 8.15
CA PRO A 133 -7.50 -10.89 8.06
C PRO A 133 -8.32 -10.82 9.36
N TYR A 134 -7.73 -10.31 10.44
CA TYR A 134 -8.34 -10.23 11.76
C TYR A 134 -9.36 -9.09 11.82
N HIS A 135 -10.61 -9.46 12.03
CA HIS A 135 -11.71 -8.49 12.14
C HIS A 135 -11.93 -7.67 10.85
N THR A 136 -11.65 -8.26 9.68
CA THR A 136 -11.76 -7.68 8.33
C THR A 136 -13.09 -6.96 8.05
N ALA A 137 -14.22 -7.48 8.55
CA ALA A 137 -15.50 -6.78 8.37
C ALA A 137 -15.55 -5.43 9.08
N CYS A 138 -14.98 -5.31 10.29
CA CYS A 138 -14.92 -4.03 10.98
C CYS A 138 -13.92 -3.09 10.30
N TRP A 139 -12.76 -3.63 9.90
CA TRP A 139 -11.79 -2.90 9.09
C TRP A 139 -12.45 -2.29 7.84
N TYR A 140 -13.19 -3.07 7.06
CA TYR A 140 -13.83 -2.61 5.82
C TYR A 140 -14.90 -1.55 6.07
N ILE A 141 -15.74 -1.74 7.10
CA ILE A 141 -16.76 -0.75 7.47
C ILE A 141 -16.09 0.59 7.83
N LEU A 142 -15.00 0.55 8.58
CA LEU A 142 -14.26 1.74 8.96
C LEU A 142 -13.59 2.38 7.74
N PHE A 143 -12.96 1.61 6.87
CA PHE A 143 -12.37 2.12 5.62
C PHE A 143 -13.40 2.88 4.77
N ARG A 144 -14.57 2.28 4.54
CA ARG A 144 -15.67 2.90 3.76
C ARG A 144 -16.23 4.15 4.45
N ASP A 145 -16.24 4.22 5.78
CA ASP A 145 -16.64 5.43 6.51
C ASP A 145 -15.61 6.55 6.33
N GLY A 146 -14.32 6.23 6.46
CA GLY A 146 -13.21 7.15 6.21
C GLY A 146 -13.24 7.72 4.79
N GLU A 147 -13.35 6.85 3.78
CA GLU A 147 -13.47 7.24 2.36
C GLU A 147 -14.63 8.23 2.16
N LYS A 148 -15.82 7.91 2.66
CA LYS A 148 -17.02 8.74 2.48
C LYS A 148 -16.89 10.11 3.15
N ARG A 149 -16.18 10.19 4.28
CA ARG A 149 -15.96 11.43 5.03
C ARG A 149 -14.87 12.29 4.39
N ALA A 150 -13.80 11.67 3.92
CA ALA A 150 -12.75 12.33 3.16
C ALA A 150 -13.27 12.96 1.86
N ALA A 151 -14.13 12.24 1.12
CA ALA A 151 -14.80 12.76 -0.08
C ALA A 151 -15.75 13.95 0.20
N LYS A 152 -16.03 14.26 1.48
CA LYS A 152 -16.77 15.48 1.90
C LYS A 152 -15.85 16.59 2.41
N GLY A 153 -14.54 16.41 2.30
CA GLY A 153 -13.52 17.36 2.77
C GLY A 153 -13.14 17.22 4.25
N GLU A 154 -13.53 16.13 4.92
CA GLU A 154 -13.02 15.89 6.28
C GLU A 154 -11.53 15.52 6.25
N TYR A 155 -10.73 16.16 7.10
CA TYR A 155 -9.29 15.94 7.20
C TYR A 155 -8.94 15.13 8.45
N PHE A 156 -8.21 14.04 8.27
CA PHE A 156 -7.82 13.15 9.36
C PHE A 156 -6.36 13.37 9.74
N ASP A 157 -6.13 13.82 10.96
CA ASP A 157 -4.80 14.00 11.54
C ASP A 157 -4.69 13.39 12.94
N ALA A 158 -3.52 13.55 13.56
CA ALA A 158 -3.28 13.09 14.93
C ALA A 158 -4.26 13.67 15.97
N LYS A 159 -4.86 14.84 15.69
CA LYS A 159 -5.80 15.55 16.59
C LYS A 159 -7.25 15.16 16.35
N SER A 160 -7.56 14.58 15.19
CA SER A 160 -8.93 14.20 14.80
C SER A 160 -9.55 13.13 15.70
N GLY A 161 -8.75 12.36 16.44
CA GLY A 161 -9.21 11.26 17.29
C GLY A 161 -9.74 10.04 16.52
N ASN A 162 -9.59 10.03 15.18
CA ASN A 162 -9.97 8.89 14.35
C ASN A 162 -8.88 7.81 14.36
N VAL A 163 -9.25 6.60 13.92
CA VAL A 163 -8.32 5.46 13.86
C VAL A 163 -7.19 5.70 12.87
N LEU A 164 -6.04 5.05 13.11
CA LEU A 164 -4.85 5.15 12.24
C LEU A 164 -5.19 4.88 10.76
N LEU A 165 -6.11 3.94 10.50
CA LEU A 165 -6.57 3.63 9.15
C LEU A 165 -7.02 4.86 8.37
N TYR A 166 -7.65 5.84 9.01
CA TYR A 166 -8.19 7.02 8.32
C TYR A 166 -7.09 7.98 7.92
N ARG A 167 -6.08 8.10 8.78
CA ARG A 167 -4.93 8.97 8.57
C ARG A 167 -4.06 8.45 7.43
N VAL A 168 -3.82 7.14 7.42
CA VAL A 168 -2.97 6.48 6.43
C VAL A 168 -3.60 6.52 5.04
N HIS A 169 -4.91 6.28 4.92
CA HIS A 169 -5.57 6.23 3.61
C HIS A 169 -6.18 7.54 3.15
N PHE A 170 -6.57 8.43 4.07
CA PHE A 170 -7.42 9.58 3.73
C PHE A 170 -7.01 10.88 4.44
N GLY A 171 -5.83 10.92 5.05
CA GLY A 171 -5.43 12.02 5.92
C GLY A 171 -3.97 12.39 5.82
N ASP A 172 -3.45 12.93 6.91
CA ASP A 172 -2.08 13.46 7.03
C ASP A 172 -0.96 12.41 6.85
N MET A 173 -1.29 11.12 6.78
CA MET A 173 -0.35 10.03 6.53
C MET A 173 -0.49 9.40 5.13
N GLN A 174 -1.27 9.99 4.21
CA GLN A 174 -1.36 9.52 2.80
C GLN A 174 -0.01 9.53 2.07
N PHE A 175 0.98 10.28 2.54
CA PHE A 175 2.35 10.23 1.99
C PHE A 175 2.97 8.83 2.09
N LEU A 176 2.47 7.95 2.97
CA LEU A 176 2.87 6.54 3.03
C LEU A 176 2.56 5.77 1.75
N HIS A 177 1.61 6.28 0.98
CA HIS A 177 1.23 5.82 -0.36
C HIS A 177 1.78 6.72 -1.46
N SER A 178 2.80 7.54 -1.16
CA SER A 178 3.29 8.58 -2.08
C SER A 178 2.17 9.48 -2.61
N MET A 179 1.15 9.76 -1.80
CA MET A 179 0.03 10.63 -2.15
C MET A 179 0.02 11.89 -1.27
N GLY A 180 -0.51 12.98 -1.82
CA GLY A 180 -0.77 14.19 -1.07
C GLY A 180 -1.91 13.98 -0.07
N SER A 181 -1.83 14.64 1.09
CA SER A 181 -2.82 14.43 2.16
C SER A 181 -4.23 14.96 1.85
N ARG A 182 -4.34 15.83 0.85
CA ARG A 182 -5.57 16.46 0.36
C ARG A 182 -5.31 17.17 -0.96
N ASP A 183 -6.38 17.49 -1.66
CA ASP A 183 -6.33 18.32 -2.87
C ASP A 183 -5.72 19.70 -2.58
N GLY A 184 -4.90 20.17 -3.51
CA GLY A 184 -4.16 21.42 -3.41
C GLY A 184 -2.92 21.36 -2.52
N GLU A 185 -2.58 20.23 -1.88
CA GLU A 185 -1.32 20.10 -1.16
C GLU A 185 -0.14 20.28 -2.13
N PRO A 186 0.81 21.20 -1.88
CA PRO A 186 1.97 21.37 -2.76
C PRO A 186 2.84 20.12 -2.76
N ALA A 187 3.35 19.72 -3.92
CA ALA A 187 4.21 18.54 -4.08
C ALA A 187 5.45 18.58 -3.17
N SER A 188 5.99 19.77 -2.89
CA SER A 188 7.07 19.96 -1.92
C SER A 188 6.72 19.52 -0.49
N VAL A 189 5.46 19.65 -0.07
CA VAL A 189 4.98 19.20 1.24
C VAL A 189 4.91 17.67 1.27
N THR A 190 4.29 17.05 0.25
CA THR A 190 4.21 15.60 0.14
C THR A 190 5.61 14.97 0.10
N LYS A 191 6.53 15.51 -0.73
CA LYS A 191 7.93 15.08 -0.77
C LYS A 191 8.61 15.20 0.59
N ALA A 192 8.40 16.31 1.32
CA ALA A 192 9.01 16.47 2.64
C ALA A 192 8.55 15.39 3.62
N ASN A 193 7.27 15.01 3.59
CA ASN A 193 6.72 13.94 4.43
C ASN A 193 7.22 12.55 4.01
N ILE A 194 7.33 12.28 2.70
CA ILE A 194 7.96 11.07 2.15
C ILE A 194 9.41 10.96 2.65
N MET A 195 10.20 12.02 2.52
CA MET A 195 11.61 12.02 2.93
C MET A 195 11.77 11.88 4.46
N MET A 196 10.87 12.48 5.24
CA MET A 196 10.81 12.28 6.70
C MET A 196 10.58 10.81 7.05
N TRP A 197 9.60 10.15 6.42
CA TRP A 197 9.32 8.74 6.68
C TRP A 197 10.42 7.82 6.16
N ALA A 198 11.02 8.15 5.01
CA ALA A 198 12.16 7.44 4.48
C ALA A 198 13.34 7.47 5.45
N GLU A 199 13.65 8.63 6.04
CA GLU A 199 14.71 8.74 7.04
C GLU A 199 14.42 7.86 8.25
N PHE A 200 13.19 7.95 8.77
CA PHE A 200 12.78 7.21 9.96
C PHE A 200 12.86 5.70 9.73
N THR A 201 12.23 5.19 8.68
CA THR A 201 12.21 3.76 8.36
C THR A 201 13.58 3.24 7.95
N TYR A 202 14.40 4.02 7.24
CA TYR A 202 15.77 3.63 6.90
C TYR A 202 16.65 3.52 8.15
N LYS A 203 16.59 4.51 9.06
CA LYS A 203 17.35 4.46 10.32
C LYS A 203 16.92 3.28 11.20
N LEU A 204 15.63 2.92 11.22
CA LEU A 204 15.14 1.71 11.89
C LEU A 204 15.62 0.42 11.20
N ALA A 205 15.57 0.37 9.87
CA ALA A 205 15.97 -0.79 9.07
C ALA A 205 17.49 -1.09 9.13
N THR A 206 18.29 -0.05 9.36
CA THR A 206 19.75 -0.15 9.52
C THR A 206 20.20 -0.15 10.98
N GLU A 207 19.25 -0.16 11.93
CA GLU A 207 19.48 -0.10 13.37
C GLU A 207 20.26 1.15 13.83
N GLN A 208 20.30 2.21 13.03
CA GLN A 208 20.82 3.53 13.42
C GLN A 208 19.89 4.27 14.38
N MET A 209 18.62 3.83 14.47
CA MET A 209 17.63 4.28 15.44
C MET A 209 17.01 3.07 16.14
N PRO A 210 16.82 3.11 17.47
CA PRO A 210 16.27 1.97 18.19
C PRO A 210 14.75 1.88 18.01
N ARG A 211 14.22 0.65 18.03
CA ARG A 211 12.78 0.37 17.81
C ARG A 211 11.84 0.86 18.91
N ASP A 212 12.37 1.15 20.09
CA ASP A 212 11.62 1.72 21.23
C ASP A 212 11.57 3.25 21.21
N VAL A 213 12.16 3.90 20.20
CA VAL A 213 12.00 5.33 19.97
C VAL A 213 10.54 5.70 19.86
N ILE A 214 10.14 6.79 20.52
CA ILE A 214 8.84 7.42 20.31
C ILE A 214 9.02 8.40 19.15
N PRO A 215 8.32 8.25 18.01
CA PRO A 215 8.65 9.00 16.80
C PRO A 215 8.54 10.52 16.97
N GLU A 216 7.56 11.02 17.73
CA GLU A 216 7.43 12.45 18.04
C GLU A 216 8.58 13.05 18.88
N GLN A 217 9.43 12.18 19.45
CA GLN A 217 10.62 12.56 20.22
C GLN A 217 11.93 12.37 19.42
N SER A 218 11.84 11.90 18.17
CA SER A 218 13.02 11.78 17.30
C SER A 218 13.53 13.15 16.83
N ASP A 219 14.77 13.17 16.35
CA ASP A 219 15.42 14.36 15.77
C ASP A 219 15.03 14.63 14.31
N ILE A 220 14.24 13.74 13.71
CA ILE A 220 13.81 13.84 12.32
C ILE A 220 12.70 14.90 12.20
N LYS A 221 12.98 15.92 11.38
CA LYS A 221 12.05 17.04 11.13
C LYS A 221 10.72 16.54 10.58
N GLY A 222 9.60 17.01 11.15
CA GLY A 222 8.23 16.64 10.73
C GLY A 222 7.60 15.51 11.56
N MET A 223 8.41 14.69 12.24
CA MET A 223 7.90 13.51 12.96
C MET A 223 7.00 13.91 14.13
N LYS A 224 7.31 15.02 14.80
CA LYS A 224 6.49 15.53 15.90
C LYS A 224 5.11 15.95 15.42
N GLU A 225 5.02 16.60 14.27
CA GLU A 225 3.76 17.08 13.71
C GLU A 225 2.83 15.92 13.34
N ILE A 226 3.38 14.87 12.70
CA ILE A 226 2.60 13.70 12.27
C ILE A 226 2.30 12.75 13.45
N PHE A 227 3.21 12.55 14.40
CA PHE A 227 3.04 11.55 15.47
C PHE A 227 2.68 12.15 16.84
N ALA A 228 2.30 13.43 16.88
CA ALA A 228 1.96 14.14 18.11
C ALA A 228 0.94 13.39 18.99
N GLY A 229 1.24 13.30 20.29
CA GLY A 229 0.32 12.82 21.32
C GLY A 229 -0.02 11.33 21.24
N GLN A 230 0.71 10.56 20.43
CA GLN A 230 0.49 9.12 20.30
C GLN A 230 1.17 8.34 21.43
N GLY A 231 2.33 8.81 21.93
CA GLY A 231 3.10 8.15 23.00
C GLY A 231 3.51 6.70 22.70
N ARG A 232 3.45 6.29 21.43
CA ARG A 232 3.73 4.92 20.98
C ARG A 232 5.14 4.84 20.42
N THR A 233 5.83 3.75 20.72
CA THR A 233 7.14 3.48 20.12
C THR A 233 7.00 3.08 18.64
N ALA A 234 8.10 3.15 17.89
CA ALA A 234 8.14 2.66 16.51
C ALA A 234 7.67 1.20 16.42
N GLN A 235 8.13 0.34 17.34
CA GLN A 235 7.68 -1.04 17.44
C GLN A 235 6.16 -1.15 17.65
N GLN A 236 5.57 -0.33 18.52
CA GLN A 236 4.13 -0.34 18.78
C GLN A 236 3.28 0.23 17.63
N ILE A 237 3.86 1.07 16.78
CA ILE A 237 3.20 1.57 15.56
C ILE A 237 3.06 0.44 14.55
N PHE A 238 4.15 -0.28 14.27
CA PHE A 238 4.16 -1.37 13.30
C PHE A 238 3.49 -2.65 13.81
N LEU A 239 3.87 -3.09 15.01
CA LEU A 239 3.55 -4.43 15.53
C LEU A 239 2.41 -4.42 16.54
N ARG A 240 2.04 -3.26 17.08
CA ARG A 240 1.10 -3.16 18.21
C ARG A 240 1.57 -4.06 19.37
N ASN A 241 0.79 -5.09 19.68
CA ASN A 241 1.07 -6.08 20.73
C ASN A 241 1.52 -7.43 20.13
N ASP A 242 1.81 -7.49 18.82
CA ASP A 242 2.25 -8.71 18.15
C ASP A 242 3.77 -8.92 18.30
N GLY A 243 4.12 -9.96 19.06
CA GLY A 243 5.50 -10.36 19.32
C GLY A 243 6.25 -10.96 18.12
N THR A 244 5.55 -11.32 17.03
CA THR A 244 6.06 -12.22 15.98
C THR A 244 7.36 -11.73 15.35
N TYR A 245 7.47 -10.42 15.09
CA TYR A 245 8.62 -9.82 14.41
C TYR A 245 9.43 -8.88 15.30
N HIS A 246 9.39 -9.02 16.62
CA HIS A 246 10.18 -8.18 17.53
C HIS A 246 11.69 -8.24 17.24
N ARG A 247 12.21 -9.43 16.89
CA ARG A 247 13.63 -9.64 16.58
C ARG A 247 14.00 -9.19 15.17
N ASP A 248 13.06 -9.30 14.25
CA ASP A 248 13.23 -8.94 12.83
C ASP A 248 12.62 -7.58 12.50
N PHE A 249 12.43 -6.73 13.50
CA PHE A 249 11.81 -5.40 13.33
C PHE A 249 12.50 -4.52 12.27
N PRO A 250 13.84 -4.53 12.10
CA PRO A 250 14.48 -3.78 11.03
C PRO A 250 13.94 -4.14 9.62
N ASN A 251 13.64 -5.42 9.40
CA ASN A 251 13.04 -5.88 8.14
C ASN A 251 11.59 -5.39 7.97
N VAL A 252 10.84 -5.25 9.06
CA VAL A 252 9.49 -4.64 9.03
C VAL A 252 9.57 -3.18 8.61
N ALA A 253 10.53 -2.42 9.15
CA ALA A 253 10.74 -1.02 8.74
C ALA A 253 11.15 -0.92 7.26
N LEU A 254 12.03 -1.81 6.78
CA LEU A 254 12.40 -1.88 5.37
C LEU A 254 11.19 -2.16 4.47
N GLY A 255 10.32 -3.08 4.86
CA GLY A 255 9.11 -3.38 4.10
C GLY A 255 8.24 -2.14 3.88
N SER A 256 8.00 -1.35 4.93
CA SER A 256 7.20 -0.13 4.85
C SER A 256 7.84 0.95 3.98
N LEU A 257 9.17 1.04 3.99
CA LEU A 257 9.91 1.92 3.09
C LEU A 257 9.78 1.46 1.62
N LEU A 258 9.91 0.16 1.36
CA LEU A 258 9.74 -0.40 0.02
C LEU A 258 8.32 -0.16 -0.52
N HIS A 259 7.29 -0.27 0.34
CA HIS A 259 5.91 0.03 -0.04
C HIS A 259 5.77 1.45 -0.57
N MET A 260 6.21 2.44 0.21
CA MET A 260 6.11 3.86 -0.19
C MET A 260 6.86 4.13 -1.50
N ILE A 261 8.02 3.51 -1.69
CA ILE A 261 8.77 3.61 -2.96
C ILE A 261 7.97 3.01 -4.11
N GLN A 262 7.37 1.83 -3.94
CA GLN A 262 6.57 1.16 -4.96
C GLN A 262 5.38 2.03 -5.39
N ASP A 263 4.64 2.57 -4.41
CA ASP A 263 3.49 3.46 -4.64
C ASP A 263 3.89 4.72 -5.43
N SER A 264 5.12 5.21 -5.26
CA SER A 264 5.59 6.37 -6.03
C SER A 264 5.70 6.10 -7.54
N PHE A 265 5.61 4.85 -7.99
CA PHE A 265 5.61 4.47 -9.40
C PHE A 265 4.23 4.01 -9.90
N THR A 266 3.21 4.06 -9.06
CA THR A 266 1.83 3.69 -9.41
C THR A 266 1.11 4.91 -9.99
N LEU A 267 0.45 4.73 -11.14
CA LEU A 267 -0.20 5.82 -11.87
C LEU A 267 -1.35 6.47 -11.09
N SER A 268 -2.07 5.69 -10.26
CA SER A 268 -3.11 6.20 -9.37
C SER A 268 -2.54 7.10 -8.27
N HIS A 269 -1.27 6.96 -7.89
CA HIS A 269 -0.70 7.67 -6.75
C HIS A 269 0.19 8.84 -7.17
N THR A 270 0.95 8.70 -8.26
CA THR A 270 1.93 9.71 -8.70
C THR A 270 1.96 9.83 -10.22
N GLU A 271 1.94 11.07 -10.74
CA GLU A 271 2.27 11.33 -12.13
C GLU A 271 3.76 11.65 -12.28
N ARG A 272 4.46 10.90 -13.14
CA ARG A 272 5.86 11.12 -13.48
C ARG A 272 6.03 11.51 -14.95
N GLY A 273 7.04 12.31 -15.22
CA GLY A 273 7.55 12.50 -16.57
C GLY A 273 8.33 11.27 -17.05
N GLU A 274 8.83 11.34 -18.28
CA GLU A 274 9.72 10.32 -18.82
C GLU A 274 11.10 10.38 -18.14
N PRO A 275 11.77 9.23 -17.91
CA PRO A 275 13.16 9.23 -17.48
C PRO A 275 14.06 9.98 -18.46
N SER A 276 14.96 10.81 -17.95
CA SER A 276 15.90 11.58 -18.79
C SER A 276 17.03 10.73 -19.39
N GLY A 277 17.18 9.48 -18.93
CA GLY A 277 18.35 8.63 -19.20
C GLY A 277 19.61 9.03 -18.41
N GLY A 278 19.57 10.12 -17.64
CA GLY A 278 20.64 10.55 -16.75
C GLY A 278 20.75 9.69 -15.49
N LYS A 279 21.90 9.75 -14.83
CA LYS A 279 22.11 9.17 -13.49
C LYS A 279 21.72 10.16 -12.40
N CYS A 280 21.30 9.64 -11.25
CA CYS A 280 21.20 10.45 -10.05
C CYS A 280 22.58 11.02 -9.70
N PRO A 281 22.68 12.31 -9.32
CA PRO A 281 23.97 12.91 -8.99
C PRO A 281 24.72 12.09 -7.94
N GLY A 282 26.03 11.92 -8.13
CA GLY A 282 26.88 11.19 -7.18
C GLY A 282 26.60 9.68 -7.04
N THR A 283 25.75 9.08 -7.89
CA THR A 283 25.49 7.64 -7.88
C THR A 283 25.61 7.01 -9.27
N ASP A 284 25.66 5.68 -9.31
CA ASP A 284 25.60 4.91 -10.56
C ASP A 284 24.17 4.52 -10.97
N HIS A 285 23.16 4.93 -10.21
CA HIS A 285 21.77 4.62 -10.47
C HIS A 285 21.15 5.62 -11.45
N TYR A 286 20.39 5.12 -12.43
CA TYR A 286 19.62 5.98 -13.32
C TYR A 286 18.55 6.75 -12.55
N SER A 287 18.28 7.98 -12.98
CA SER A 287 17.21 8.82 -12.46
C SER A 287 15.88 8.40 -13.07
N PRO A 288 14.83 8.19 -12.25
CA PRO A 288 13.48 8.12 -12.80
C PRO A 288 13.08 9.47 -13.40
N GLY A 289 11.95 9.48 -14.10
CA GLY A 289 11.31 10.73 -14.48
C GLY A 289 10.90 11.54 -13.26
N LYS A 290 11.00 12.87 -13.39
CA LYS A 290 10.57 13.80 -12.34
C LYS A 290 9.09 13.63 -12.02
N ILE A 291 8.73 13.80 -10.77
CA ILE A 291 7.34 13.81 -10.32
C ILE A 291 6.71 15.14 -10.74
N ARG A 292 5.65 15.05 -11.54
CA ARG A 292 4.84 16.19 -11.94
C ARG A 292 3.83 16.54 -10.86
N THR A 293 3.13 15.52 -10.36
CA THR A 293 2.15 15.66 -9.29
C THR A 293 2.15 14.41 -8.41
N PHE A 294 1.93 14.60 -7.11
CA PHE A 294 1.41 13.53 -6.25
C PHE A 294 -0.11 13.63 -6.28
N HIS A 295 -0.79 12.50 -6.46
CA HIS A 295 -2.24 12.49 -6.43
C HIS A 295 -2.76 12.51 -4.98
N SER A 296 -4.06 12.79 -4.81
CA SER A 296 -4.77 12.77 -3.54
C SER A 296 -6.00 11.88 -3.69
N TYR A 297 -6.23 10.98 -2.74
CA TYR A 297 -7.26 9.94 -2.85
C TYR A 297 -8.69 10.49 -2.77
N ALA A 298 -8.90 11.60 -2.05
CA ALA A 298 -10.23 12.04 -1.57
C ALA A 298 -11.29 12.15 -2.67
N HIS A 299 -10.91 12.54 -3.89
CA HIS A 299 -11.81 12.70 -5.03
C HIS A 299 -11.44 11.81 -6.23
N GLN A 300 -10.68 10.73 -6.01
CA GLN A 300 -10.44 9.76 -7.06
C GLN A 300 -11.64 8.85 -7.30
N ASP A 301 -11.79 8.42 -8.55
CA ASP A 301 -12.59 7.27 -8.90
C ASP A 301 -11.93 6.02 -8.32
N LYS A 302 -12.57 5.45 -7.30
CA LYS A 302 -12.09 4.28 -6.57
C LYS A 302 -11.93 3.04 -7.45
N ASP A 303 -12.70 2.90 -8.53
CA ASP A 303 -12.64 1.72 -9.38
C ASP A 303 -11.46 1.85 -10.35
N LYS A 304 -11.21 3.06 -10.89
CA LYS A 304 -10.00 3.36 -11.67
C LYS A 304 -8.73 3.27 -10.82
N HIS A 305 -8.77 3.81 -9.60
CA HIS A 305 -7.66 3.70 -8.64
C HIS A 305 -7.35 2.23 -8.37
N LYS A 306 -8.36 1.45 -7.99
CA LYS A 306 -8.19 0.02 -7.70
C LYS A 306 -7.59 -0.72 -8.88
N GLU A 307 -8.04 -0.45 -10.10
CA GLU A 307 -7.52 -1.10 -11.30
C GLU A 307 -6.01 -0.80 -11.46
N ALA A 308 -5.60 0.45 -11.31
CA ALA A 308 -4.18 0.84 -11.39
C ALA A 308 -3.28 0.28 -10.26
N ASP A 309 -3.86 -0.32 -9.22
CA ASP A 309 -3.15 -0.98 -8.13
C ASP A 309 -3.10 -2.51 -8.30
N LEU A 310 -3.71 -3.06 -9.38
CA LEU A 310 -3.70 -4.51 -9.64
C LEU A 310 -2.41 -5.00 -10.31
N GLN A 311 -2.28 -6.32 -10.38
CA GLN A 311 -1.13 -7.03 -10.97
C GLN A 311 -0.78 -6.60 -12.40
N HIS A 312 -1.76 -6.23 -13.22
CA HIS A 312 -1.47 -5.81 -14.59
C HIS A 312 -0.72 -4.48 -14.64
N ALA A 313 -0.96 -3.59 -13.66
CA ALA A 313 -0.20 -2.35 -13.54
C ALA A 313 1.24 -2.63 -13.10
N VAL A 314 1.44 -3.65 -12.25
CA VAL A 314 2.77 -4.17 -11.93
C VAL A 314 3.44 -4.74 -13.18
N ASP A 315 2.75 -5.53 -14.00
CA ASP A 315 3.29 -6.07 -15.27
C ASP A 315 3.82 -4.95 -16.17
N ILE A 316 3.05 -3.87 -16.31
CA ILE A 316 3.46 -2.69 -17.08
C ILE A 316 4.68 -2.05 -16.42
N ASN A 317 4.68 -1.84 -15.11
CA ASN A 317 5.80 -1.19 -14.41
C ASN A 317 7.10 -1.98 -14.54
N VAL A 318 7.09 -3.29 -14.29
CA VAL A 318 8.31 -4.12 -14.30
C VAL A 318 8.88 -4.31 -15.71
N THR A 319 8.07 -4.10 -16.76
CA THR A 319 8.49 -4.16 -18.16
C THR A 319 8.75 -2.78 -18.79
N SER A 320 8.49 -1.70 -18.04
CA SER A 320 8.71 -0.32 -18.50
C SER A 320 10.18 0.04 -18.59
N VAL A 321 10.47 1.17 -19.24
CA VAL A 321 11.82 1.72 -19.35
C VAL A 321 12.38 2.00 -17.94
N PRO A 322 13.54 1.42 -17.56
CA PRO A 322 14.16 1.67 -16.27
C PRO A 322 14.52 3.15 -16.03
N PRO A 323 14.59 3.59 -14.76
CA PRO A 323 14.42 2.77 -13.55
C PRO A 323 12.94 2.56 -13.20
N THR A 324 12.61 1.31 -12.88
CA THR A 324 11.31 0.85 -12.36
C THR A 324 11.30 0.87 -10.82
N ALA A 325 10.15 0.58 -10.20
CA ALA A 325 10.07 0.42 -8.74
C ALA A 325 11.03 -0.68 -8.23
N VAL A 326 11.25 -1.72 -9.05
CA VAL A 326 12.20 -2.81 -8.75
C VAL A 326 13.63 -2.28 -8.71
N ASP A 327 14.03 -1.45 -9.67
CA ASP A 327 15.41 -0.93 -9.76
C ASP A 327 15.74 -0.04 -8.57
N VAL A 328 14.81 0.85 -8.20
CA VAL A 328 14.95 1.70 -7.02
C VAL A 328 14.95 0.88 -5.74
N GLY A 329 14.07 -0.12 -5.63
CA GLY A 329 14.02 -1.03 -4.49
C GLY A 329 15.32 -1.84 -4.30
N ARG A 330 15.94 -2.31 -5.39
CA ARG A 330 17.24 -3.01 -5.36
C ARG A 330 18.39 -2.10 -4.94
N ALA A 331 18.40 -0.85 -5.43
CA ALA A 331 19.37 0.15 -5.02
C ALA A 331 19.24 0.45 -3.51
N LEU A 332 18.02 0.69 -3.04
CA LEU A 332 17.74 0.93 -1.62
C LEU A 332 18.14 -0.27 -0.75
N ARG A 333 17.83 -1.49 -1.17
CA ARG A 333 18.25 -2.71 -0.45
C ARG A 333 19.78 -2.77 -0.34
N THR A 334 20.51 -2.42 -1.39
CA THR A 334 21.98 -2.35 -1.37
C THR A 334 22.49 -1.33 -0.34
N TYR A 335 21.84 -0.16 -0.23
CA TYR A 335 22.14 0.81 0.81
C TYR A 335 21.84 0.28 2.23
N VAL A 336 20.79 -0.52 2.42
CA VAL A 336 20.47 -1.13 3.71
C VAL A 336 21.46 -2.24 4.07
N ASP A 337 21.76 -3.13 3.12
CA ASP A 337 22.69 -4.25 3.29
C ASP A 337 24.11 -3.77 3.62
N SER A 338 24.52 -2.64 3.03
CA SER A 338 25.80 -1.98 3.33
C SER A 338 25.76 -1.03 4.53
N ARG A 339 24.59 -0.83 5.15
CA ARG A 339 24.35 0.14 6.24
C ARG A 339 24.92 1.52 5.92
N ALA A 340 24.68 2.00 4.70
CA ALA A 340 25.18 3.28 4.26
C ALA A 340 24.74 4.42 5.19
N PRO A 341 25.54 5.50 5.30
CA PRO A 341 25.11 6.71 5.98
C PRO A 341 23.82 7.27 5.35
N TRP A 342 22.88 7.74 6.18
CA TRP A 342 21.63 8.32 5.71
C TRP A 342 21.84 9.40 4.64
N GLU A 343 22.85 10.25 4.76
CA GLU A 343 23.12 11.32 3.78
C GLU A 343 23.33 10.80 2.36
N ASN A 344 23.95 9.63 2.18
CA ASN A 344 24.13 9.01 0.87
C ASN A 344 22.78 8.55 0.28
N VAL A 345 21.94 7.94 1.14
CA VAL A 345 20.62 7.44 0.76
C VAL A 345 19.66 8.59 0.49
N LYS A 346 19.72 9.63 1.32
CA LYS A 346 18.98 10.88 1.16
C LYS A 346 19.26 11.50 -0.20
N HIS A 347 20.53 11.58 -0.61
CA HIS A 347 20.90 12.14 -1.91
C HIS A 347 20.29 11.34 -3.07
N TYR A 348 20.30 10.01 -2.97
CA TYR A 348 19.66 9.14 -3.96
C TYR A 348 18.13 9.31 -3.97
N LEU A 349 17.48 9.30 -2.80
CA LEU A 349 16.03 9.46 -2.71
C LEU A 349 15.56 10.87 -3.11
N ASP A 350 16.35 11.91 -2.86
CA ASP A 350 16.07 13.27 -3.33
C ASP A 350 15.97 13.33 -4.86
N CYS A 351 16.78 12.52 -5.58
CA CYS A 351 16.70 12.32 -7.02
C CYS A 351 15.50 11.46 -7.44
N VAL A 352 15.23 10.35 -6.73
CA VAL A 352 14.06 9.48 -7.01
C VAL A 352 12.75 10.26 -6.91
N PHE A 353 12.66 11.16 -5.94
CA PHE A 353 11.51 12.05 -5.72
C PHE A 353 11.76 13.46 -6.27
N ASP A 354 12.60 13.64 -7.29
CA ASP A 354 12.81 14.96 -7.89
C ASP A 354 11.49 15.50 -8.46
N LEU A 355 11.22 16.79 -8.23
CA LEU A 355 9.95 17.42 -8.60
C LEU A 355 10.14 18.25 -9.87
N GLU A 356 9.17 18.20 -10.78
CA GLU A 356 9.10 19.10 -11.92
C GLU A 356 8.68 20.50 -11.46
N ASP A 357 7.63 20.58 -10.65
CA ASP A 357 7.17 21.81 -9.99
C ASP A 357 6.90 21.55 -8.49
N PRO A 358 7.71 22.11 -7.57
CA PRO A 358 7.50 22.00 -6.13
C PRO A 358 6.17 22.56 -5.62
N ALA A 359 5.52 23.44 -6.39
CA ALA A 359 4.24 24.06 -6.06
C ALA A 359 3.04 23.34 -6.69
N ALA A 360 3.27 22.32 -7.52
CA ALA A 360 2.19 21.55 -8.13
C ALA A 360 1.25 21.00 -7.04
N GLY A 361 -0.04 21.36 -7.15
CA GLY A 361 -1.04 20.95 -6.16
C GLY A 361 -1.48 19.52 -6.40
N ALA A 362 -1.59 18.74 -5.33
CA ALA A 362 -2.17 17.41 -5.38
C ALA A 362 -3.64 17.46 -5.81
N GLY A 363 -4.11 16.41 -6.44
CA GLY A 363 -5.50 16.25 -6.84
C GLY A 363 -5.75 14.81 -7.27
N PRO A 364 -6.94 14.46 -7.75
CA PRO A 364 -7.23 13.08 -8.11
C PRO A 364 -6.35 12.55 -9.25
N GLY A 365 -5.72 13.41 -10.06
CA GLY A 365 -5.07 12.99 -11.31
C GLY A 365 -6.12 12.85 -12.42
N LYS A 366 -5.76 13.28 -13.63
CA LYS A 366 -6.74 13.46 -14.72
C LYS A 366 -7.47 12.16 -15.08
N ASP A 367 -6.75 11.05 -15.13
CA ASP A 367 -7.30 9.75 -15.53
C ASP A 367 -8.06 9.04 -14.41
N PHE A 368 -8.00 9.56 -13.18
CA PHE A 368 -8.65 9.01 -12.00
C PHE A 368 -9.76 9.90 -11.47
N GLN A 369 -10.23 10.88 -12.24
CA GLN A 369 -11.44 11.63 -11.89
C GLN A 369 -12.70 10.76 -12.14
N PRO A 370 -13.75 10.92 -11.33
CA PRO A 370 -15.08 10.40 -11.65
C PRO A 370 -15.56 10.96 -13.00
N ASP A 371 -16.30 10.14 -13.76
CA ASP A 371 -16.86 10.52 -15.06
C ASP A 371 -17.94 11.60 -14.99
#